data_AF-A0A0U1KZI5-F1
#
_entry.id   AF-A0A0U1KZI5-F1
#
_cell.length_a   1.000
_cell.length_b   1.000
_cell.length_c   1.000
_cell.angle_alpha   90.00
_cell.angle_beta   90.00
_cell.angle_gamma   90.00
#
_symmetry.space_group_name_H-M   'P 1'
#
loop_
_entity.id
_entity.type
_entity.pdbx_description
1 polymer ?
#
loop_
_entity_poly.entity_id
_entity_poly.type
_entity_poly.pdbx_seq_one_letter_code
_entity_poly.pdbx_strand_id
1 'polypeptide(L)' 'MGLNYDAYGLHGTNAPWLIGKMVSNGCIRMHNAHAEEIFALINVGTPMYIRD' A
#
# COMPACT_ATOMS: atom_id res chain seq x y z
N MET A 1 2.70 4.04 -4.45
CA MET A 1 2.48 5.34 -3.78
C MET A 1 3.40 5.42 -2.57
N GLY A 2 4.24 6.45 -2.45
CA GLY A 2 5.20 6.59 -1.35
C GLY A 2 4.57 7.17 -0.08
N LEU A 3 5.05 6.76 1.09
CA LEU A 3 4.69 7.36 2.38
C LEU A 3 5.70 8.43 2.80
N ASN A 4 5.45 9.12 3.91
CA ASN A 4 6.38 10.06 4.53
C ASN A 4 7.52 9.38 5.31
N TYR A 5 7.84 8.12 4.97
CA TYR A 5 8.96 7.34 5.48
C TYR A 5 9.73 6.78 4.29
N ASP A 6 11.04 7.04 4.25
CA ASP A 6 11.90 6.60 3.16
C ASP A 6 11.81 5.09 2.95
N ALA A 7 11.67 4.67 1.69
CA ALA A 7 11.51 3.27 1.26
C ALA A 7 10.20 2.56 1.66
N TYR A 8 9.22 3.25 2.28
CA TYR A 8 7.89 2.68 2.56
C TYR A 8 6.83 3.19 1.60
N GLY A 9 5.87 2.32 1.29
CA GLY A 9 4.82 2.64 0.33
C GLY A 9 3.61 1.72 0.43
N LEU A 10 2.55 2.16 -0.24
CA LEU A 10 1.36 1.37 -0.55
C LEU A 10 1.40 1.03 -2.04
N HIS A 11 1.30 -0.26 -2.36
CA HIS A 11 1.42 -0.75 -3.73
C HIS A 11 0.71 -2.10 -3.96
N GLY A 12 0.47 -2.42 -5.23
CA GLY A 12 -0.01 -3.73 -5.67
C GLY A 12 1.00 -4.87 -5.44
N THR A 13 0.67 -6.10 -5.76
CA THR A 13 1.59 -7.24 -5.62
C THR A 13 1.42 -8.24 -6.76
N ASN A 14 2.52 -8.88 -7.17
CA ASN A 14 2.50 -10.02 -8.09
C ASN A 14 2.25 -11.37 -7.36
N ALA A 15 2.20 -11.35 -6.02
CA ALA A 15 1.90 -12.50 -5.19
C ALA A 15 0.60 -12.25 -4.38
N PRO A 16 -0.58 -12.22 -5.03
CA PRO A 16 -1.84 -11.87 -4.39
C PRO A 16 -2.23 -12.81 -3.24
N TRP A 17 -1.80 -14.06 -3.27
CA TRP A 17 -2.03 -15.05 -2.20
C TRP A 17 -1.30 -14.75 -0.88
N LEU A 18 -0.45 -13.72 -0.86
CA LEU A 18 0.23 -13.24 0.35
C LEU A 18 -0.48 -12.06 1.02
N ILE A 19 -1.53 -11.51 0.41
CA ILE A 19 -2.34 -10.46 1.04
C ILE A 19 -2.98 -11.00 2.31
N GLY A 20 -2.98 -10.18 3.37
CA GLY A 20 -3.44 -10.58 4.71
C GLY A 20 -2.38 -11.30 5.56
N LYS A 21 -1.12 -11.38 5.10
CA LYS A 21 -0.01 -11.99 5.86
C LYS A 21 1.09 -10.97 6.18
N MET A 22 1.76 -11.13 7.32
CA MET A 22 2.91 -10.31 7.74
C MET A 22 4.20 -10.76 7.05
N VAL A 23 4.28 -10.59 5.73
CA VAL A 23 5.38 -11.09 4.87
C VAL A 23 5.94 -10.03 3.91
N SER A 24 5.62 -8.76 4.16
CA SER A 24 6.29 -7.64 3.49
C SER A 24 7.50 -7.19 4.31
N ASN A 25 8.42 -6.48 3.66
CA ASN A 25 9.52 -5.80 4.36
C ASN A 25 9.07 -4.44 4.93
N GLY A 26 7.78 -4.30 5.26
CA GLY A 26 7.19 -3.09 5.83
C GLY A 26 6.24 -2.31 4.90
N CYS A 27 6.35 -2.46 3.57
CA CYS A 27 5.36 -1.87 2.67
C CYS A 27 3.97 -2.51 2.82
N ILE A 28 2.92 -1.73 2.53
CA ILE A 28 1.54 -2.19 2.52
C ILE A 28 1.21 -2.75 1.13
N ARG A 29 0.90 -4.05 1.06
CA ARG A 29 0.53 -4.75 -0.17
C ARG A 29 -0.97 -4.86 -0.30
N MET A 30 -1.47 -4.67 -1.51
CA MET A 30 -2.89 -4.81 -1.86
C MET A 30 -3.07 -5.50 -3.22
N HIS A 31 -4.30 -5.90 -3.52
CA HIS A 31 -4.66 -6.33 -4.86
C HIS A 31 -4.45 -5.17 -5.84
N ASN A 32 -3.93 -5.47 -7.03
CA ASN A 32 -3.57 -4.43 -8.01
C ASN A 32 -4.76 -3.51 -8.33
N ALA A 33 -5.95 -4.07 -8.53
CA ALA A 33 -7.16 -3.30 -8.79
C ALA A 33 -7.47 -2.27 -7.67
N HIS A 34 -7.29 -2.64 -6.40
CA HIS A 34 -7.51 -1.71 -5.29
C HIS A 34 -6.40 -0.64 -5.19
N ALA A 35 -5.17 -0.98 -5.55
CA ALA A 35 -4.08 0.00 -5.59
C ALA A 35 -4.32 1.05 -6.69
N GLU A 36 -4.82 0.63 -7.85
CA GLU A 36 -5.21 1.51 -8.97
C GLU A 36 -6.40 2.40 -8.60
N GLU A 37 -7.43 1.83 -7.97
CA GLU A 37 -8.59 2.59 -7.48
C GLU A 37 -8.17 3.67 -6.48
N ILE A 38 -7.38 3.32 -5.47
CA ILE A 38 -6.89 4.29 -4.48
C ILE A 38 -6.04 5.37 -5.15
N PHE A 39 -5.16 5.01 -6.08
CA PHE A 39 -4.33 5.97 -6.80
C PHE A 39 -5.17 7.03 -7.52
N ALA A 40 -6.33 6.65 -8.07
CA ALA A 40 -7.25 7.57 -8.73
C ALA A 40 -8.05 8.46 -7.75
N LEU A 41 -8.19 8.04 -6.49
CA LEU A 41 -9.03 8.72 -5.49
C LEU A 41 -8.27 9.70 -4.59
N ILE A 42 -6.96 9.50 -4.37
CA ILE A 42 -6.19 10.25 -3.39
C ILE A 42 -5.30 11.32 -4.03
N ASN A 43 -4.97 12.35 -3.24
CA ASN A 43 -4.03 13.39 -3.62
C ASN A 43 -2.72 13.25 -2.84
N VAL A 44 -1.66 13.89 -3.31
CA VAL A 44 -0.43 14.04 -2.52
C VAL A 44 -0.77 14.76 -1.21
N GLY A 45 -0.31 14.21 -0.09
CA GLY A 45 -0.59 14.72 1.25
C GLY A 45 -1.84 14.13 1.91
N THR A 46 -2.59 13.25 1.24
CA THR A 46 -3.67 12.49 1.89
C THR A 46 -3.10 11.69 3.08
N PRO A 47 -3.60 11.90 4.31
CA PRO A 47 -3.05 11.24 5.49
C PRO A 47 -3.38 9.75 5.48
N MET A 48 -2.41 8.94 5.89
CA MET A 48 -2.57 7.49 6.08
C MET A 48 -2.27 7.15 7.53
N TYR A 49 -3.24 6.55 8.22
CA TYR A 49 -3.11 6.13 9.61
C TYR A 49 -2.97 4.61 9.67
N ILE A 50 -1.84 4.14 10.18
CA ILE A 50 -1.56 2.70 10.38
C ILE A 50 -1.73 2.40 11.87
N ARG A 51 -2.51 1.36 12.19
CA ARG A 51 -2.82 0.92 13.55
C ARG A 51 -2.71 -0.60 13.63
N ASP A 52 -2.60 -1.10 14.85
CA ASP A 52 -2.69 -2.52 15.21
C ASP A 52 -4.10 -3.10 15.04
#